data_AF-A0A6M3HWY1-F1
#
_entry.id   AF-A0A6M3HWY1-F1
#
_cell.length_a   1.000
_cell.length_b   1.000
_cell.length_c   1.000
_cell.angle_alpha   90.00
_cell.angle_beta   90.00
_cell.angle_gamma   90.00
#
_symmetry.space_group_name_H-M   'P 1'
#
loop_
_entity.id
_entity.type
_entity.pdbx_description
1 polymer ?
#
loop_
_entity_poly.entity_id
_entity_poly.type
_entity_poly.pdbx_seq_one_letter_code
_entity_poly.pdbx_strand_id
1 'polypeptide(L)'
;MTKNQIIYKVLKSNLIISIVILIIGFFYRSYEVINCSSQYIINYQETVAIKIINFGLFLIIIFPVLRIFLEFCFFIKEKNYTYIIICLLLFSVIGISIIS
;
A
#
# COMPACT_ATOMS: atom_id res chain seq x y z
N MET A 1 -4.92 -21.62 13.68
CA MET A 1 -5.26 -20.22 13.31
C MET A 1 -6.20 -20.28 12.12
N THR A 2 -7.40 -19.70 12.22
CA THR A 2 -8.38 -19.76 11.12
C THR A 2 -7.97 -18.83 9.97
N LYS A 3 -8.37 -19.14 8.73
CA LYS A 3 -8.08 -18.36 7.50
C LYS A 3 -8.23 -16.85 7.72
N ASN A 4 -9.37 -16.46 8.27
CA ASN A 4 -9.72 -15.06 8.50
C ASN A 4 -8.79 -14.38 9.51
N GLN A 5 -8.27 -15.11 10.50
CA GLN A 5 -7.33 -14.56 11.47
C GLN A 5 -5.96 -14.25 10.83
N ILE A 6 -5.49 -15.09 9.91
CA ILE A 6 -4.20 -14.89 9.22
C ILE A 6 -4.31 -13.70 8.27
N ILE A 7 -5.36 -13.69 7.43
CA ILE A 7 -5.62 -12.59 6.49
C ILE A 7 -5.77 -11.27 7.25
N TYR A 8 -6.57 -11.25 8.33
CA TYR A 8 -6.73 -10.09 9.18
C TYR A 8 -5.41 -9.62 9.80
N LYS A 9 -4.57 -10.54 10.29
CA LYS A 9 -3.28 -10.19 10.90
C LYS A 9 -2.30 -9.57 9.89
N VAL A 10 -2.22 -10.12 8.68
CA VAL A 10 -1.36 -9.59 7.61
C VAL A 10 -1.85 -8.22 7.14
N LEU A 11 -3.16 -8.08 6.91
CA LEU A 11 -3.79 -6.81 6.54
C LEU A 11 -3.59 -5.74 7.63
N LYS A 12 -3.83 -6.08 8.89
CA LYS A 12 -3.63 -5.16 10.02
C LYS A 12 -2.17 -4.70 10.10
N SER A 13 -1.22 -5.62 9.91
CA SER A 13 0.20 -5.29 9.93
C SER A 13 0.58 -4.33 8.79
N ASN A 14 0.12 -4.60 7.56
CA ASN A 14 0.45 -3.75 6.40
C ASN A 14 -0.13 -2.33 6.53
N LEU A 15 -1.33 -2.21 7.08
CA LEU A 15 -1.96 -0.92 7.33
C LEU A 15 -1.22 -0.12 8.41
N ILE A 16 -0.78 -0.78 9.50
CA ILE A 16 0.06 -0.15 10.53
C ILE A 16 1.38 0.34 9.93
N ILE A 17 2.05 -0.48 9.12
CA ILE A 17 3.30 -0.10 8.45
C ILE A 17 3.10 1.13 7.56
N SER A 18 2.02 1.16 6.78
CA SER A 18 1.70 2.29 5.89
C SER A 18 1.47 3.58 6.67
N ILE A 19 0.72 3.51 7.77
CA ILE A 19 0.47 4.67 8.66
C ILE A 19 1.78 5.17 9.28
N VAL A 20 2.64 4.26 9.76
CA VAL A 20 3.94 4.63 10.34
C VAL A 20 4.82 5.35 9.31
N ILE A 21 4.88 4.85 8.07
CA ILE A 21 5.66 5.48 6.99
C ILE A 21 5.12 6.87 6.66
N LEU A 22 3.80 7.05 6.61
CA LEU A 22 3.18 8.36 6.39
C LEU A 22 3.49 9.34 7.53
N ILE A 23 3.45 8.88 8.78
CA ILE A 23 3.80 9.70 9.95
C ILE A 23 5.28 10.13 9.86
N ILE A 24 6.19 9.21 9.52
CA ILE A 24 7.62 9.53 9.34
C ILE A 24 7.82 10.54 8.21
N GLY A 25 7.15 10.35 7.06
CA GLY A 25 7.21 11.29 5.95
C GLY A 25 6.68 12.68 6.31
N PHE A 26 5.62 12.75 7.12
CA PHE A 26 5.07 14.01 7.63
C PHE A 26 6.03 14.73 8.58
N PHE A 27 6.64 14.02 9.53
CA PHE A 27 7.64 14.61 10.43
C PHE A 27 8.87 15.10 9.67
N TYR A 28 9.35 14.33 8.69
CA TYR A 28 10.50 14.72 7.87
C TYR A 28 10.22 16.00 7.07
N ARG A 29 9.03 16.08 6.44
CA ARG A 29 8.58 17.30 5.75
C ARG A 29 8.48 18.50 6.70
N SER A 30 7.95 18.29 7.91
CA SER A 30 7.81 19.36 8.90
C SER A 30 9.19 19.85 9.37
N TYR A 31 10.14 18.93 9.56
CA TYR A 31 11.52 19.27 9.93
C TYR A 31 12.25 20.04 8.82
N GLU A 32 12.12 19.63 7.56
CA GLU A 32 12.68 20.37 6.41
C GLU A 32 12.13 21.81 6.35
N VAL A 33 10.82 22.00 6.57
CA VAL A 33 10.18 23.33 6.54
C VAL A 33 10.66 24.23 7.70
N ILE A 34 10.97 23.65 8.86
CA ILE A 34 11.41 24.42 10.04
C ILE A 34 12.90 24.77 9.97
N ASN A 35 13.74 23.87 9.45
CA ASN A 35 15.20 24.07 9.42
C ASN A 35 15.72 24.80 8.18
N CYS A 36 15.03 24.75 7.03
CA CYS A 36 15.51 25.43 5.83
C CYS A 36 14.82 26.78 5.64
N SER A 37 15.63 27.85 5.58
CA SER A 37 15.16 29.17 5.16
C SER A 37 14.61 29.11 3.73
N SER A 38 13.64 30.00 3.47
CA SER A 38 12.78 30.18 2.28
C SER A 38 13.36 29.93 0.87
N GLN A 39 14.66 29.72 0.68
CA GLN A 39 15.31 29.54 -0.62
C GLN A 39 15.31 28.09 -1.14
N TYR A 40 15.13 27.06 -0.30
CA TYR A 40 15.06 25.65 -0.76
C TYR A 40 13.65 25.18 -1.14
N ILE A 41 12.63 26.01 -0.89
CA ILE A 41 11.22 25.73 -1.20
C ILE A 41 10.95 25.78 -2.72
N ILE A 42 11.88 26.29 -3.53
CA ILE A 42 11.65 26.49 -4.98
C ILE A 42 12.05 25.25 -5.80
N ASN A 43 12.92 24.37 -5.30
CA ASN A 43 13.29 23.09 -5.95
C ASN A 43 12.44 21.90 -5.46
N TYR A 44 11.13 22.13 -5.38
CA TYR A 44 10.11 21.29 -4.72
C TYR A 44 9.86 19.90 -5.34
N GLN A 45 10.63 19.47 -6.33
CA GLN A 45 10.41 18.19 -7.04
C GLN A 45 11.23 17.01 -6.51
N GLU A 46 12.27 17.22 -5.69
CA GLU A 46 13.23 16.16 -5.32
C GLU A 46 13.44 16.00 -3.80
N THR A 47 12.56 16.51 -2.94
CA THR A 47 12.73 16.31 -1.49
C THR A 47 12.39 14.87 -1.07
N VAL A 48 13.27 14.27 -0.27
CA VAL A 48 13.17 12.90 0.24
C VAL A 48 11.84 12.66 0.95
N ALA A 49 11.28 13.69 1.59
CA ALA A 49 9.97 13.67 2.22
C ALA A 49 8.83 13.27 1.26
N ILE A 50 8.81 13.83 0.05
CA ILE A 50 7.76 13.56 -0.94
C ILE A 50 7.87 12.12 -1.45
N LYS A 51 9.10 11.61 -1.65
CA LYS A 51 9.33 10.21 -2.03
C LYS A 51 8.82 9.25 -0.94
N ILE A 52 9.04 9.56 0.34
CA ILE A 52 8.54 8.76 1.48
C ILE A 52 7.01 8.78 1.55
N ILE A 53 6.38 9.95 1.38
CA ILE A 53 4.92 10.08 1.41
C ILE A 53 4.30 9.31 0.24
N ASN A 54 4.85 9.45 -0.97
CA ASN A 54 4.39 8.72 -2.15
C ASN A 54 4.53 7.20 -1.97
N PHE A 55 5.61 6.73 -1.33
CA PHE A 55 5.78 5.33 -0.99
C PHE A 55 4.72 4.83 0.02
N GLY A 56 4.41 5.64 1.04
CA GLY A 56 3.33 5.34 1.98
C GLY A 56 1.95 5.27 1.31
N LEU A 57 1.65 6.17 0.37
CA LEU A 57 0.42 6.15 -0.43
C LEU A 57 0.37 4.93 -1.35
N PHE A 58 1.49 4.58 -1.99
CA PHE A 58 1.59 3.39 -2.84
C PHE A 58 1.29 2.10 -2.05
N LEU A 59 1.78 1.99 -0.81
CA LEU A 59 1.48 0.86 0.07
C LEU A 59 -0.02 0.73 0.41
N ILE A 60 -0.73 1.86 0.52
CA ILE A 60 -2.18 1.85 0.73
C ILE A 60 -2.91 1.42 -0.55
N ILE A 61 -2.47 1.88 -1.73
CA ILE A 61 -3.08 1.53 -3.01
C ILE A 61 -2.86 0.06 -3.35
N ILE A 62 -1.69 -0.51 -3.03
CA ILE A 62 -1.39 -1.93 -3.29
C ILE A 62 -2.05 -2.87 -2.28
N PHE A 63 -2.61 -2.33 -1.19
CA PHE A 63 -3.30 -3.08 -0.14
C PHE A 63 -4.43 -4.00 -0.66
N PRO A 64 -5.41 -3.51 -1.44
CA PRO A 64 -6.43 -4.36 -2.05
C PRO A 64 -5.85 -5.47 -2.93
N VAL A 65 -4.77 -5.20 -3.67
CA VAL A 65 -4.08 -6.20 -4.50
C VAL A 65 -3.50 -7.32 -3.64
N LEU A 66 -2.80 -6.94 -2.56
CA LEU A 66 -2.20 -7.87 -1.60
C LEU A 66 -3.26 -8.75 -0.92
N ARG A 67 -4.43 -8.17 -0.61
CA ARG A 67 -5.57 -8.92 -0.06
C ARG A 67 -6.07 -9.99 -1.01
N ILE A 68 -6.33 -9.63 -2.27
CA ILE A 68 -6.83 -10.56 -3.29
C ILE A 68 -5.79 -11.65 -3.57
N PHE A 69 -4.50 -11.31 -3.57
CA PHE A 69 -3.43 -12.29 -3.73
C PHE A 69 -3.37 -13.32 -2.59
N LEU A 70 -3.53 -12.88 -1.33
CA LEU A 70 -3.58 -13.80 -0.18
C LEU A 70 -4.80 -14.71 -0.23
N GLU A 71 -5.96 -14.17 -0.59
CA GLU A 71 -7.18 -14.95 -0.80
C GLU A 71 -6.99 -15.98 -1.94
N PHE A 72 -6.38 -15.57 -3.05
CA PHE A 72 -6.05 -16.44 -4.18
C PHE A 72 -5.12 -17.62 -3.80
N CYS A 73 -4.00 -17.35 -3.11
CA CYS A 73 -3.11 -18.41 -2.62
C CYS A 73 -3.84 -19.42 -1.73
N PHE A 74 -4.77 -18.95 -0.90
CA PHE A 74 -5.53 -19.83 -0.03
C PHE A 74 -6.53 -20.68 -0.81
N PHE A 75 -7.27 -20.09 -1.75
CA PHE A 75 -8.24 -20.82 -2.57
C PHE A 75 -7.59 -21.83 -3.52
N ILE A 76 -6.35 -21.58 -3.98
CA ILE A 76 -5.54 -22.60 -4.67
C ILE A 76 -5.30 -23.81 -3.77
N LYS A 77 -4.91 -23.57 -2.51
CA LYS A 77 -4.64 -24.66 -1.55
C LYS A 77 -5.91 -25.47 -1.24
N GLU A 78 -7.07 -24.82 -1.17
CA GLU A 78 -8.37 -25.49 -0.97
C GLU A 78 -8.96 -26.09 -2.25
N LYS A 79 -8.31 -25.94 -3.41
CA LYS A 79 -8.82 -26.35 -4.74
C LYS A 79 -10.23 -25.83 -5.04
N ASN A 80 -10.56 -24.64 -4.56
CA ASN A 80 -11.90 -24.06 -4.72
C ASN A 80 -11.97 -23.19 -5.98
N TYR A 81 -12.20 -23.83 -7.12
CA TYR A 81 -12.11 -23.22 -8.46
C TYR A 81 -13.01 -22.00 -8.66
N THR A 82 -14.18 -21.96 -8.05
CA THR A 82 -15.11 -20.82 -8.20
C THR A 82 -14.50 -19.52 -7.66
N TYR A 83 -13.86 -19.58 -6.49
CA TYR A 83 -13.25 -18.40 -5.86
C TYR A 83 -11.90 -18.01 -6.50
N ILE A 84 -11.19 -18.97 -7.08
CA ILE A 84 -9.99 -18.71 -7.90
C ILE A 84 -10.36 -17.85 -9.11
N ILE A 85 -11.46 -18.18 -9.81
CA ILE A 85 -11.94 -17.41 -10.97
C ILE A 85 -12.36 -15.99 -10.55
N ILE A 86 -13.05 -15.83 -9.42
CA ILE A 86 -13.44 -14.51 -8.90
C ILE A 86 -12.20 -13.66 -8.58
N CYS A 87 -11.16 -14.24 -7.96
CA CYS A 87 -9.91 -13.54 -7.69
C CYS A 87 -9.21 -13.09 -9.00
N LEU A 88 -9.20 -13.93 -10.03
CA LEU A 88 -8.64 -13.56 -11.35
C LEU A 88 -9.42 -12.41 -12.01
N LEU A 89 -10.75 -12.41 -11.90
CA LEU A 89 -11.60 -11.33 -12.38
C LEU A 89 -11.28 -10.01 -11.66
N LEU A 90 -11.16 -10.05 -10.34
CA LEU A 90 -10.77 -8.90 -9.53
C LEU A 90 -9.37 -8.38 -9.90
N PHE A 91 -8.40 -9.27 -10.14
CA PHE A 91 -7.08 -8.89 -10.64
C PHE A 91 -7.15 -8.18 -11.99
N SER A 92 -7.98 -8.68 -12.91
CA SER A 92 -8.20 -8.06 -14.22
C SER A 92 -8.77 -6.64 -14.08
N VAL A 93 -9.80 -6.45 -13.26
CA VAL A 93 -10.41 -5.13 -13.00
C VAL A 93 -9.38 -4.14 -12.44
N ILE A 94 -8.54 -4.57 -11.49
CA ILE A 94 -7.50 -3.71 -10.93
C ILE A 94 -6.42 -3.40 -11.98
N GLY A 95 -5.99 -4.40 -12.76
CA GLY A 95 -5.03 -4.19 -13.84
C GLY A 95 -5.52 -3.17 -14.86
N ILE A 96 -6.79 -3.27 -15.28
CA ILE A 96 -7.41 -2.29 -16.19
C ILE A 96 -7.44 -0.91 -15.53
N SER A 97 -7.82 -0.81 -14.25
CA SER A 97 -7.86 0.46 -13.52
C SER A 97 -6.50 1.15 -13.36
N ILE A 98 -5.39 0.42 -13.43
CA ILE A 98 -4.03 1.00 -13.35
C ILE A 98 -3.56 1.48 -14.72
N ILE A 99 -4.00 0.81 -15.80
CA ILE A 99 -3.57 1.07 -17.18
C ILE A 99 -4.41 2.17 -17.86
N SER A 100 -5.70 2.24 -17.55
CA SER A 100 -6.64 3.26 -18.07
C SER A 100 -6.48 4.57 -17.31
#